data_AF-A0A920HG36-F1
#
_entry.id   AF-A0A920HG36-F1
#
_cell.length_a   1.000
_cell.length_b   1.000
_cell.length_c   1.000
_cell.angle_alpha   90.00
_cell.angle_beta   90.00
_cell.angle_gamma   90.00
#
_symmetry.space_group_name_H-M   'P 1'
#
loop_
_entity.id
_entity.type
_entity.pdbx_description
1 polymer ?
#
loop_
_entity_poly.entity_id
_entity_poly.type
_entity_poly.pdbx_seq_one_letter_code
_entity_poly.pdbx_strand_id
1 'polypeptide(L)' 'MKNYQIWGEELADVLFVLICIANQTGTDLESSFKEKLEKKTTRDKSRHKDNPKLK' A
#
# COMPACT_ATOMS: atom_id res chain seq x y z
N MET A 1 21.49 -8.21 7.48
CA MET A 1 21.42 -6.83 6.96
C MET A 1 21.34 -6.75 5.44
N LYS A 2 22.02 -7.59 4.64
CA LYS A 2 21.93 -7.55 3.16
C LYS A 2 20.54 -7.84 2.57
N ASN A 3 19.74 -8.72 3.18
CA ASN A 3 18.46 -9.13 2.59
C ASN A 3 17.38 -8.02 2.60
N TYR A 4 17.36 -7.14 3.60
CA TYR A 4 16.38 -6.05 3.65
C TYR A 4 16.58 -5.00 2.55
N GLN A 5 17.83 -4.81 2.10
CA GLN A 5 18.16 -3.95 0.96
C GLN A 5 17.56 -4.49 -0.34
N ILE A 6 17.73 -5.79 -0.58
CA ILE A 6 17.20 -6.48 -1.77
C ILE A 6 15.67 -6.37 -1.79
N TRP A 7 15.00 -6.65 -0.67
CA TRP A 7 13.53 -6.49 -0.61
C TRP A 7 13.08 -5.05 -0.85
N GLY A 8 13.85 -4.05 -0.41
CA GLY A 8 13.55 -2.65 -0.67
C GLY A 8 13.62 -2.29 -2.15
N GLU A 9 14.64 -2.78 -2.86
CA GLU A 9 14.82 -2.58 -4.30
C GLU A 9 13.68 -3.24 -5.09
N GLU A 10 13.37 -4.51 -4.80
CA GLU A 10 12.30 -5.23 -5.48
C GLU A 10 10.90 -4.60 -5.24
N LEU A 11 10.63 -4.11 -4.03
CA LEU A 11 9.37 -3.42 -3.73
C LEU A 11 9.29 -2.05 -4.41
N ALA A 12 10.42 -1.36 -4.59
CA ALA A 12 10.49 -0.11 -5.33
C ALA A 12 10.22 -0.33 -6.82
N ASP A 13 10.75 -1.41 -7.40
CA ASP A 13 10.48 -1.77 -8.80
C ASP A 13 9.00 -2.08 -9.05
N VAL A 14 8.36 -2.83 -8.14
CA VAL A 14 6.91 -3.07 -8.21
C VAL A 14 6.13 -1.76 -8.15
N LEU A 15 6.49 -0.86 -7.24
CA LEU A 15 5.82 0.45 -7.13
C LEU A 15 6.01 1.28 -8.41
N PHE A 16 7.20 1.28 -8.99
CA PHE A 16 7.49 1.99 -10.24
C PHE A 16 6.64 1.47 -11.40
N VAL A 17 6.53 0.15 -11.56
CA VAL A 17 5.67 -0.46 -12.59
C VAL A 17 4.20 -0.05 -12.42
N LEU A 18 3.70 0.00 -11.17
CA LEU A 18 2.32 0.45 -10.91
C LEU A 18 2.09 1.90 -11.31
N ILE A 19 3.08 2.78 -11.08
CA ILE A 19 3.04 4.18 -11.52
C ILE A 19 3.04 4.26 -13.05
N CYS A 20 3.89 3.48 -13.73
CA CYS A 20 3.91 3.42 -15.19
C CYS A 20 2.56 2.99 -15.78
N ILE A 21 1.94 1.96 -15.20
CA ILE A 21 0.61 1.50 -15.63
C ILE A 21 -0.43 2.61 -15.43
N ALA A 22 -0.45 3.27 -14.27
CA ALA A 22 -1.39 4.37 -14.02
C ALA A 22 -1.23 5.52 -15.02
N ASN A 23 0.02 5.90 -15.32
CA ASN A 23 0.32 6.92 -16.33
C ASN A 23 -0.13 6.48 -17.73
N GLN A 24 0.11 5.22 -18.11
CA GLN A 24 -0.27 4.68 -19.42
C GLN A 24 -1.78 4.64 -19.61
N THR A 25 -2.54 4.32 -18.56
CA THR A 25 -4.01 4.18 -18.64
C THR A 25 -4.75 5.47 -18.29
N GLY A 26 -4.06 6.55 -17.90
CA GLY A 26 -4.67 7.78 -17.42
C GLY A 26 -5.40 7.61 -16.07
N THR A 27 -4.99 6.63 -15.26
CA THR A 27 -5.58 6.41 -13.93
C THR A 27 -5.05 7.43 -12.94
N ASP A 28 -5.93 8.16 -12.28
CA ASP A 28 -5.58 8.99 -11.13
C ASP A 28 -5.31 8.09 -9.91
N LEU A 29 -4.05 7.68 -9.78
CA LEU A 29 -3.60 6.80 -8.71
C LEU A 29 -3.64 7.47 -7.34
N GLU A 30 -3.42 8.79 -7.26
CA GLU A 30 -3.41 9.53 -6.00
C GLU A 30 -4.80 9.56 -5.38
N SER A 31 -5.81 10.02 -6.14
CA SER A 31 -7.20 10.07 -5.67
C SER A 31 -7.71 8.66 -5.32
N SER A 32 -7.44 7.67 -6.19
CA SER A 32 -7.84 6.28 -5.96
C SER A 32 -7.20 5.69 -4.69
N PHE A 33 -5.93 5.99 -4.45
CA PHE A 33 -5.21 5.52 -3.27
C PHE A 33 -5.75 6.16 -1.99
N LYS A 34 -6.03 7.48 -2.02
CA LYS A 34 -6.62 8.21 -0.90
C LYS A 34 -7.97 7.65 -0.49
N GLU A 35 -8.89 7.44 -1.43
CA GLU A 35 -10.22 6.84 -1.14
C GLU A 35 -10.09 5.44 -0.52
N LYS A 36 -9.14 4.63 -1.03
CA LYS A 36 -8.88 3.30 -0.47
C LYS A 36 -8.32 3.38 0.95
N LEU A 37 -7.45 4.34 1.25
CA LEU A 37 -6.94 4.57 2.60
C LEU A 37 -8.05 4.97 3.56
N GLU A 38 -8.94 5.88 3.17
CA GLU A 38 -10.09 6.29 3.99
C GLU A 38 -11.03 5.11 4.27
N LYS A 39 -11.35 4.31 3.25
CA LYS A 39 -12.17 3.10 3.39
C LYS A 39 -11.53 2.08 4.32
N LYS A 40 -10.23 1.83 4.18
CA LYS A 40 -9.48 0.90 5.05
C LYS A 40 -9.39 1.42 6.48
N THR A 41 -9.12 2.71 6.67
CA THR A 41 -9.08 3.36 7.99
C THR A 41 -10.41 3.21 8.71
N THR A 42 -11.51 3.44 8.00
CA THR A 42 -12.86 3.26 8.55
C THR A 42 -13.14 1.81 8.91
N ARG A 43 -12.87 0.87 7.99
CA ARG A 43 -13.08 -0.57 8.20
C ARG A 43 -12.25 -1.11 9.36
N ASP A 44 -11.00 -0.66 9.46
CA ASP A 44 -10.01 -1.22 10.39
C ASP A 44 -9.89 -0.42 11.69
N LYS A 45 -10.82 0.52 11.95
CA LYS A 45 -10.80 1.45 13.09
C LYS A 45 -10.62 0.76 14.44
N SER A 46 -11.20 -0.42 14.63
CA SER A 46 -11.05 -1.21 15.86
C SER A 46 -10.22 -2.49 15.67
N ARG A 47 -9.75 -2.79 14.45
CA ARG A 47 -9.11 -4.06 14.10
C ARG A 47 -7.89 -4.38 14.96
N HIS A 48 -7.08 -3.38 15.31
CA HIS A 48 -5.93 -3.58 16.19
C HIS A 48 -6.33 -3.72 17.66
N LYS A 49 -7.31 -2.94 18.12
CA LYS A 49 -7.83 -2.99 19.49
C LYS A 49 -8.50 -4.33 19.81
N ASP A 50 -9.20 -4.89 18.83
CA ASP A 50 -10.02 -6.09 19.01
C ASP A 50 -9.29 -7.38 18.63
N ASN A 51 -8.03 -7.31 18.18
CA ASN A 51 -7.27 -8.48 17.75
C ASN A 51 -6.66 -9.24 18.96
N PRO A 52 -7.13 -10.46 19.28
CA PRO A 52 -6.59 -11.23 20.41
C PRO A 52 -5.14 -11.69 20.21
N LYS A 53 -4.61 -11.66 18.97
CA LYS A 53 -3.21 -11.99 18.67
C LYS A 53 -2.22 -10.86 19.00
N LEU A 54 -2.71 -9.66 19.29
CA LEU A 54 -1.91 -8.49 19.63
C LEU A 54 -1.94 -8.17 21.15
N LYS A 55 -2.41 -9.13 21.95
CA LYS A 55 -2.33 -9.13 23.41
C LYS A 55 -1.19 -10.03 23.87
#